data_AF-A0A965EQZ5-F1
#
_entry.id   AF-A0A965EQZ5-F1
#
_cell.length_a   1.000
_cell.length_b   1.000
_cell.length_c   1.000
_cell.angle_alpha   90.00
_cell.angle_beta   90.00
_cell.angle_gamma   90.00
#
_symmetry.space_group_name_H-M   'P 1'
#
loop_
_entity.id
_entity.type
_entity.pdbx_description
1 polymer ?
#
loop_
_entity_poly.entity_id
_entity_poly.type
_entity_poly.pdbx_seq_one_letter_code
_entity_poly.pdbx_strand_id
1 'polypeptide(L)' 'MLRINESKPIELMLFDNARTIKLKVGSLHCMLSNLSIIRKLWNKRVKSASKELRRGWIKCVLETHQANQDLYLRVMCGRL' A
#
# COMPACT_ATOMS: atom_id res chain seq x y z
N MET A 1 0.02 10.85 -8.86
CA MET A 1 0.01 11.34 -7.47
C MET A 1 -1.22 10.79 -6.76
N LEU A 2 -1.03 9.96 -5.73
CA LEU A 2 -2.11 9.36 -4.95
C LEU A 2 -2.83 10.46 -4.15
N ARG A 3 -3.99 10.92 -4.62
CA ARG A 3 -4.86 11.82 -3.85
C ARG A 3 -5.62 11.01 -2.81
N ILE A 4 -4.97 10.70 -1.69
CA ILE A 4 -5.66 10.23 -0.50
C ILE A 4 -6.42 11.44 0.05
N ASN A 5 -7.73 11.32 0.22
CA ASN A 5 -8.53 12.41 0.74
C ASN A 5 -8.19 12.65 2.22
N GLU A 6 -7.44 13.71 2.51
CA GLU A 6 -6.93 14.05 3.84
C GLU A 6 -8.03 14.50 4.81
N SER A 7 -9.20 14.93 4.31
CA SER A 7 -10.34 15.32 5.15
C SER A 7 -11.05 14.15 5.83
N LYS A 8 -10.66 12.92 5.51
CA LYS A 8 -11.29 11.70 6.03
C LYS A 8 -10.42 11.09 7.12
N PRO A 9 -10.97 10.70 8.28
CA PRO A 9 -10.17 10.09 9.34
C PRO A 9 -9.49 8.82 8.83
N ILE A 10 -8.19 8.73 9.12
CA ILE A 10 -7.29 7.63 8.80
C ILE A 10 -6.77 7.10 10.13
N GLU A 11 -7.01 5.83 10.39
CA GLU A 11 -6.43 5.15 11.53
C GLU A 11 -5.14 4.44 11.08
N LEU A 12 -4.03 4.74 11.75
CA LEU A 12 -2.74 4.09 11.46
C LEU A 12 -2.80 2.61 11.85
N MET A 13 -2.13 1.76 11.06
CA MET A 13 -2.12 0.32 11.30
C MET A 13 -1.40 -0.02 12.62
N LEU A 14 -2.14 -0.41 13.66
CA LEU A 14 -1.61 -0.79 14.98
C LEU A 14 -1.36 -2.30 15.17
N PHE A 15 -1.91 -3.18 14.32
CA PHE A 15 -1.86 -4.65 14.55
C PHE A 15 -1.48 -5.51 13.33
N ASP A 16 -2.08 -5.30 12.15
CA ASP A 16 -1.47 -5.72 10.87
C ASP A 16 -0.37 -4.69 10.57
N ASN A 17 0.66 -4.73 11.41
CA ASN A 17 1.71 -3.74 11.53
C ASN A 17 2.28 -3.50 10.15
N ALA A 18 2.49 -2.25 9.75
CA ALA A 18 2.93 -1.87 8.41
C ALA A 18 3.98 -2.81 7.79
N ARG A 19 4.83 -3.47 8.59
CA ARG A 19 5.68 -4.60 8.21
C ARG A 19 4.99 -5.70 7.38
N THR A 20 3.86 -6.26 7.82
CA THR A 20 3.16 -7.33 7.10
C THR A 20 2.67 -6.86 5.74
N ILE A 21 2.14 -5.63 5.69
CA ILE A 21 1.73 -4.99 4.44
C ILE A 21 2.96 -4.81 3.54
N LYS A 22 4.07 -4.29 4.08
CA LYS A 22 5.32 -4.09 3.35
C LYS A 22 5.87 -5.38 2.75
N LEU A 23 5.91 -6.47 3.52
CA LEU A 23 6.35 -7.78 3.05
C LEU A 23 5.44 -8.30 1.92
N LYS A 24 4.12 -8.20 2.09
CA LYS A 24 3.16 -8.65 1.07
C LYS A 24 3.26 -7.81 -0.20
N VAL A 25 3.35 -6.48 -0.10
CA VAL A 25 3.53 -5.59 -1.26
C VAL A 25 4.88 -5.84 -1.94
N GLY A 26 5.96 -6.05 -1.17
CA GLY A 26 7.29 -6.35 -1.69
C GLY A 26 7.37 -7.68 -2.45
N SER A 27 6.50 -8.64 -2.15
CA SER A 27 6.39 -9.90 -2.90
C SER A 27 5.66 -9.77 -4.24
N LEU A 28 5.06 -8.61 -4.54
CA LEU A 28 4.32 -8.35 -5.78
C LEU A 28 5.18 -7.53 -6.75
N HIS A 29 4.96 -7.74 -8.04
CA HIS A 29 5.65 -6.98 -9.08
C HIS A 29 5.31 -5.49 -9.00
N CYS A 30 6.33 -4.63 -8.94
CA CYS A 30 6.19 -3.18 -8.75
C CYS A 30 5.48 -2.47 -9.93
N MET A 31 5.41 -3.06 -11.12
CA MET A 31 4.65 -2.49 -12.25
C MET A 31 3.14 -2.83 -12.25
N LEU A 32 2.64 -3.52 -11.21
CA LEU A 32 1.20 -3.71 -11.09
C LEU A 32 0.48 -2.37 -10.87
N SER A 33 -0.74 -2.26 -11.41
CA SER A 33 -1.60 -1.12 -11.12
C SER A 33 -1.99 -1.07 -9.63
N ASN A 34 -2.23 0.14 -9.12
CA ASN A 34 -2.70 0.36 -7.74
C ASN A 34 -3.93 -0.49 -7.40
N LEU A 35 -4.90 -0.56 -8.32
CA LEU A 35 -6.12 -1.34 -8.13
C LEU A 35 -5.84 -2.84 -8.09
N SER A 36 -4.92 -3.33 -8.94
CA SER A 36 -4.52 -4.74 -8.97
C SER A 36 -3.88 -5.18 -7.66
N ILE A 37 -3.04 -4.33 -7.06
CA ILE A 37 -2.40 -4.64 -5.76
C ILE A 37 -3.42 -4.66 -4.64
N ILE A 38 -4.27 -3.64 -4.56
CA ILE A 38 -5.32 -3.60 -3.55
C ILE A 38 -6.16 -4.87 -3.64
N ARG A 39 -6.62 -5.25 -4.85
CA ARG A 39 -7.42 -6.47 -5.05
C ARG A 39 -6.68 -7.75 -4.64
N LYS A 40 -5.39 -7.88 -4.97
CA LYS A 40 -4.58 -9.06 -4.60
C LYS A 40 -4.38 -9.18 -3.09
N LEU A 41 -4.28 -8.05 -2.39
CA LEU A 41 -4.04 -8.03 -0.93
C LEU A 41 -5.33 -7.94 -0.11
N TRP A 42 -6.47 -7.67 -0.75
CA TRP A 42 -7.77 -7.55 -0.11
C TRP A 42 -8.21 -8.89 0.47
N ASN A 43 -8.54 -8.90 1.77
CA ASN A 43 -8.97 -10.11 2.46
C ASN A 43 -10.17 -9.84 3.37
N LYS A 44 -10.71 -10.91 3.98
CA LYS A 44 -11.89 -10.84 4.85
C LYS A 44 -11.69 -9.87 6.03
N ARG A 45 -10.50 -9.81 6.63
CA ARG A 45 -10.19 -8.91 7.77
C ARG A 45 -10.21 -7.44 7.35
N VAL A 46 -9.64 -7.13 6.19
CA VAL A 46 -9.70 -5.77 5.63
C VAL A 46 -11.15 -5.39 5.31
N LYS A 47 -11.93 -6.33 4.75
CA LYS A 47 -13.36 -6.09 4.45
C LYS A 47 -14.19 -5.80 5.70
N SER A 48 -13.91 -6.46 6.82
CA SER A 48 -14.64 -6.31 8.09
C SER A 48 -14.16 -5.13 8.95
N ALA A 49 -13.03 -4.51 8.63
CA ALA A 49 -12.48 -3.41 9.40
C ALA A 49 -13.30 -2.10 9.28
N SER A 50 -13.15 -1.20 10.27
CA SER A 50 -13.73 0.15 10.24
C SER A 50 -13.33 0.90 8.96
N LYS A 51 -14.10 1.93 8.59
CA LYS A 51 -13.81 2.68 7.35
C LYS A 51 -12.46 3.40 7.46
N GLU A 52 -12.13 3.87 8.66
CA GLU A 52 -10.93 4.57 9.06
C GLU A 52 -9.70 3.66 8.94
N LEU A 53 -9.79 2.45 9.50
CA LEU A 53 -8.74 1.44 9.45
C LEU A 53 -8.54 0.95 8.01
N ARG A 54 -9.62 0.74 7.23
CA ARG A 54 -9.50 0.44 5.79
C ARG A 54 -8.76 1.51 5.02
N ARG A 55 -9.00 2.80 5.30
CA ARG A 55 -8.27 3.89 4.65
C ARG A 55 -6.80 3.87 5.01
N GLY A 56 -6.46 3.65 6.28
CA GLY A 56 -5.06 3.50 6.73
C GLY A 56 -4.36 2.32 6.08
N TRP A 57 -5.06 1.20 5.94
CA TRP A 57 -4.53 0.02 5.25
C TRP A 57 -4.25 0.32 3.78
N ILE A 58 -5.20 0.93 3.07
CA ILE A 58 -5.05 1.31 1.66
C ILE A 58 -3.90 2.30 1.49
N LYS A 59 -3.80 3.30 2.38
CA LYS A 59 -2.70 4.27 2.39
C LYS A 59 -1.35 3.57 2.50
N CYS A 60 -1.19 2.67 3.48
CA CYS A 60 0.06 1.94 3.70
C CYS A 60 0.47 1.07 2.49
N VAL A 61 -0.50 0.38 1.87
CA VAL A 61 -0.27 -0.42 0.64
C VAL A 61 0.25 0.47 -0.49
N LEU A 62 -0.40 1.60 -0.73
CA LEU A 62 -0.11 2.47 -1.86
C LEU A 62 1.20 3.24 -1.69
N GLU A 63 1.50 3.70 -0.47
CA GLU A 63 2.80 4.32 -0.15
C GLU A 63 3.95 3.33 -0.31
N THR A 64 3.78 2.10 0.17
CA THR A 64 4.80 1.06 -0.01
C THR A 64 4.99 0.73 -1.49
N HIS A 65 3.90 0.62 -2.25
CA HIS A 65 3.99 0.31 -3.67
C HIS A 65 4.71 1.41 -4.45
N GLN A 66 4.38 2.68 -4.16
CA GLN A 66 5.07 3.82 -4.76
C GLN A 66 6.56 3.80 -4.45
N ALA A 67 6.95 3.52 -3.20
CA ALA A 67 8.36 3.41 -2.82
C ALA A 67 9.09 2.29 -3.60
N ASN A 68 8.43 1.15 -3.82
CA ASN A 68 8.98 0.05 -4.62
C ASN A 68 9.12 0.42 -6.11
N GLN A 69 8.15 1.15 -6.67
CA GLN A 69 8.21 1.66 -8.03
C GLN A 69 9.36 2.65 -8.21
N ASP A 70 9.48 3.61 -7.30
CA ASP A 70 10.55 4.61 -7.33
C ASP A 70 11.92 3.94 -7.22
N LEU A 71 12.08 2.97 -6.32
CA LEU A 71 13.32 2.20 -6.18
C LEU A 71 13.65 1.43 -7.47
N TYR A 72 12.68 0.74 -8.06
CA TYR A 72 12.86 0.02 -9.32
C TYR A 72 13.30 0.97 -10.43
N LEU A 73 12.64 2.11 -10.59
CA LEU A 73 13.01 3.10 -11.61
C LEU A 73 14.42 3.64 -11.38
N ARG A 74 14.82 3.92 -10.13
CA ARG A 74 16.19 4.35 -9.81
C ARG A 74 17.23 3.30 -10.22
N VAL A 75 16.98 2.03 -9.90
CA VAL A 75 17.87 0.92 -10.28
C VAL A 75 17.97 0.81 -11.80
N MET A 76 16.83 0.78 -12.50
CA MET A 76 16.78 0.62 -13.96
C MET A 76 17.39 1.81 -14.71
N CYS A 77 17.35 3.01 -14.13
CA CYS A 77 17.97 4.20 -14.70
C CYS A 77 19.44 4.38 -14.28
N GLY A 78 20.04 3.45 -13.53
CA GLY A 78 21.43 3.55 -13.05
C GLY A 78 21.67 4.69 -12.07
N ARG A 79 20.66 5.09 -11.29
CA ARG A 79 20.69 6.23 -10.35
C ARG A 79 20.72 5.78 -8.89
N LEU A 80 21.48 4.73 -8.59
CA LEU A 80 21.66 4.17 -7.25
C LEU A 80 22.85 4.80 -6.54
#